data_AF-A0A846TVJ7-F1
#
_entry.id   AF-A0A846TVJ7-F1
#
_cell.length_a   1.000
_cell.length_b   1.000
_cell.length_c   1.000
_cell.angle_alpha   90.00
_cell.angle_beta   90.00
_cell.angle_gamma   90.00
#
_symmetry.space_group_name_H-M   'P 1'
#
loop_
_entity.id
_entity.type
_entity.pdbx_description
1 polymer ?
#
loop_
_entity_poly.entity_id
_entity_poly.type
_entity_poly.pdbx_seq_one_letter_code
_entity_poly.pdbx_strand_id
1 'polypeptide(L)'
;WDLIIGGMERGTAFSELIDPVIQRERLTEQSKMAAAGDDEAMQLGEDFLRSLEHGAPPMGGLGLGLDRLIMLFTDLGIRETILFPLMKPERD
;
A
#
# COMPACT_ATOMS: atom_id res chain seq x y z
N TRP A 1 5.55 -7.93 7.36
CA TRP A 1 6.94 -8.23 7.01
C TRP A 1 7.17 -7.69 5.61
N ASP A 2 8.39 -7.27 5.34
CA ASP A 2 8.75 -6.64 4.07
C ASP A 2 9.83 -7.48 3.38
N LEU A 3 9.63 -7.77 2.10
CA LEU A 3 10.59 -8.47 1.26
C LEU A 3 11.63 -7.47 0.77
N ILE A 4 12.83 -7.51 1.33
CA ILE A 4 13.94 -6.66 0.90
C ILE A 4 14.93 -7.46 0.05
N ILE A 5 15.14 -7.05 -1.20
CA ILE A 5 16.14 -7.63 -2.11
C ILE A 5 16.90 -6.51 -2.79
N GLY A 6 18.24 -6.56 -2.71
CA GLY A 6 19.10 -5.53 -3.30
C GLY A 6 18.88 -4.15 -2.66
N GLY A 7 18.64 -4.09 -1.35
CA GLY A 7 18.43 -2.84 -0.61
C GLY A 7 17.09 -2.14 -0.86
N MET A 8 16.16 -2.75 -1.59
CA MET A 8 14.85 -2.18 -1.92
C MET A 8 13.73 -3.15 -1.54
N GLU A 9 12.63 -2.60 -1.04
CA GLU A 9 11.38 -3.33 -0.79
C GLU A 9 10.74 -3.79 -2.11
N ARG A 10 10.49 -5.09 -2.23
CA ARG A 10 9.86 -5.72 -3.40
C ARG A 10 8.40 -6.08 -3.15
N GLY A 11 8.02 -6.21 -1.89
CA GLY A 11 6.66 -6.46 -1.48
C GLY A 11 6.49 -6.46 0.02
N THR A 12 5.24 -6.35 0.45
CA THR A 12 4.84 -6.31 1.85
C THR A 12 3.74 -7.32 2.07
N ALA A 13 3.79 -8.01 3.20
CA ALA A 13 2.76 -8.95 3.59
C ALA A 13 2.52 -8.96 5.09
N PHE A 14 1.30 -9.27 5.48
CA PHE A 14 0.87 -9.29 6.88
C PHE A 14 -0.30 -10.25 7.06
N SER A 15 -0.45 -10.75 8.28
CA SER A 15 -1.75 -11.28 8.71
C SER A 15 -2.71 -10.10 8.80
N GLU A 16 -3.85 -10.21 8.15
CA GLU A 16 -4.85 -9.16 8.09
C GLU A 16 -5.39 -8.86 9.49
N LEU A 17 -5.55 -7.58 9.81
CA LEU A 17 -6.26 -7.17 11.00
C LEU A 17 -7.77 -7.30 10.73
N ILE A 18 -8.35 -8.39 11.21
CA ILE A 18 -9.76 -8.73 10.99
C ILE A 18 -10.69 -8.26 12.12
N ASP A 19 -10.13 -7.79 13.25
CA ASP A 19 -10.93 -7.28 14.36
C ASP A 19 -11.49 -5.88 14.02
N PRO A 20 -12.81 -5.73 13.83
CA PRO A 20 -13.40 -4.46 13.41
C PRO A 20 -13.28 -3.36 14.47
N VAL A 21 -13.19 -3.72 15.76
CA VAL A 21 -13.06 -2.74 16.84
C VAL A 21 -11.66 -2.12 16.80
N ILE A 22 -10.63 -2.95 16.76
CA ILE A 22 -9.24 -2.49 16.67
C ILE A 22 -9.00 -1.76 15.35
N GLN A 23 -9.56 -2.24 14.24
CA GLN A 23 -9.44 -1.58 12.95
C GLN A 23 -10.07 -0.19 12.95
N ARG A 24 -11.25 -0.02 13.58
CA ARG A 24 -11.90 1.28 13.74
C ARG A 24 -11.07 2.25 14.56
N GLU A 25 -10.50 1.80 15.68
CA GLU A 25 -9.61 2.61 16.51
C GLU A 25 -8.42 3.14 15.69
N ARG A 26 -7.74 2.26 14.94
CA ARG A 26 -6.60 2.64 14.10
C ARG A 26 -6.97 3.62 13.00
N LEU A 27 -8.06 3.37 12.26
CA LEU A 27 -8.49 4.28 11.20
C LEU A 27 -9.00 5.62 11.76
N THR A 28 -9.54 5.65 12.97
CA THR A 28 -9.91 6.90 13.64
C THR A 28 -8.68 7.74 13.96
N GLU A 29 -7.62 7.13 14.48
CA GLU A 29 -6.35 7.85 14.73
C GLU A 29 -5.70 8.34 13.43
N GLN A 30 -5.71 7.51 12.37
CA GLN A 30 -5.24 7.93 11.04
C GLN A 30 -6.07 9.11 10.49
N SER A 31 -7.40 9.08 10.65
CA SER A 31 -8.25 10.19 10.23
C SER A 31 -7.98 11.48 11.00
N LYS A 32 -7.57 11.40 12.27
CA LYS A 32 -7.13 12.57 13.04
C LYS A 32 -5.80 13.12 12.51
N MET A 33 -4.87 12.25 12.12
CA MET A 33 -3.61 12.65 11.47
C MET A 33 -3.88 13.35 10.13
N ALA A 34 -4.81 12.80 9.32
CA ALA A 34 -5.23 13.42 8.07
C ALA A 34 -5.82 14.83 8.30
N ALA A 35 -6.70 14.98 9.30
CA ALA A 35 -7.25 16.28 9.68
C ALA A 35 -6.18 17.28 10.20
N ALA A 36 -5.05 16.78 10.69
CA ALA A 36 -3.89 17.57 11.10
C ALA A 36 -2.94 17.92 9.93
N GLY A 37 -3.25 17.50 8.70
CA GLY A 37 -2.49 17.83 7.49
C GLY A 37 -1.55 16.73 6.98
N ASP A 38 -1.70 15.49 7.42
CA ASP A 38 -0.99 14.35 6.85
C ASP A 38 -1.74 13.79 5.64
N ASP A 39 -1.29 14.16 4.43
CA ASP A 39 -1.92 13.76 3.16
C ASP A 39 -1.78 12.25 2.86
N GLU A 40 -0.86 11.54 3.52
CA GLU A 40 -0.65 10.09 3.35
C GLU A 40 -1.48 9.25 4.34
N ALA A 41 -2.07 9.88 5.36
CA ALA A 41 -2.85 9.18 6.37
C ALA A 41 -4.18 8.63 5.82
N MET A 42 -4.57 7.46 6.34
CA MET A 42 -5.76 6.76 5.86
C MET A 42 -7.06 7.41 6.35
N GLN A 43 -8.08 7.38 5.49
CA GLN A 43 -9.43 7.81 5.84
C GLN A 43 -10.21 6.72 6.58
N LEU A 44 -11.23 7.14 7.34
CA LEU A 44 -12.16 6.22 8.00
C LEU A 44 -13.17 5.64 6.99
N GLY A 45 -12.94 4.41 6.56
CA GLY A 45 -13.83 3.69 5.63
C GLY A 45 -14.93 2.90 6.35
N GLU A 46 -16.11 3.51 6.55
CA GLU A 46 -17.24 2.85 7.24
C GLU A 46 -17.73 1.58 6.53
N ASP A 47 -17.74 1.56 5.20
CA ASP A 47 -18.17 0.38 4.43
C ASP A 47 -17.22 -0.81 4.60
N PHE A 48 -15.92 -0.53 4.70
CA PHE A 48 -14.91 -1.55 4.99
C PHE A 48 -15.06 -2.09 6.42
N LEU A 49 -15.26 -1.22 7.41
CA LEU A 49 -15.50 -1.62 8.79
C LEU A 49 -16.76 -2.47 8.94
N ARG A 50 -17.87 -2.06 8.33
CA ARG A 50 -19.11 -2.85 8.27
C ARG A 50 -18.88 -4.22 7.64
N SER A 51 -18.05 -4.29 6.60
CA SER A 51 -17.69 -5.57 5.98
C SER A 51 -16.92 -6.49 6.93
N LEU A 52 -16.01 -5.96 7.74
CA LEU A 52 -15.31 -6.73 8.77
C LEU A 52 -16.25 -7.23 9.89
N GLU A 53 -17.24 -6.42 10.27
CA GLU A 53 -18.27 -6.76 11.28
C GLU A 53 -19.13 -7.96 10.87
N HIS A 54 -19.29 -8.21 9.56
CA HIS A 54 -19.96 -9.41 9.05
C HIS A 54 -19.15 -10.70 9.22
N GLY A 55 -17.89 -10.60 9.63
CA GLY A 55 -17.01 -11.74 9.92
C GLY A 55 -16.05 -12.02 8.79
N ALA A 56 -14.89 -11.34 8.82
CA ALA A 56 -13.75 -11.70 7.99
C ALA A 56 -13.04 -12.94 8.56
N PRO A 57 -12.74 -13.98 7.77
CA PRO A 57 -11.97 -15.12 8.25
C PRO A 57 -10.51 -14.70 8.53
N PRO A 58 -9.74 -15.49 9.30
CA PRO A 58 -8.29 -15.29 9.40
C PRO A 58 -7.65 -15.34 8.00
N MET A 59 -6.99 -14.25 7.61
CA MET A 59 -6.42 -14.05 6.27
C MET A 59 -5.02 -13.46 6.34
N GLY A 60 -4.26 -13.63 5.27
CA GLY A 60 -3.01 -12.91 5.04
C GLY A 60 -3.07 -12.20 3.69
N GLY A 61 -2.54 -10.98 3.66
CA GLY A 61 -2.38 -10.18 2.45
C GLY A 61 -0.93 -10.14 2.00
N LEU A 62 -0.73 -10.01 0.68
CA LEU A 62 0.56 -9.80 0.03
C LEU A 62 0.39 -8.79 -1.10
N GLY A 63 1.22 -7.75 -1.08
CA GLY A 63 1.43 -6.84 -2.20
C GLY A 63 2.83 -7.02 -2.78
N LEU A 64 2.93 -7.06 -4.11
CA LEU A 64 4.20 -7.12 -4.84
C LEU A 64 4.29 -5.92 -5.80
N GLY A 65 5.42 -5.22 -5.78
CA GLY A 65 5.69 -4.15 -6.74
C GLY A 65 6.21 -4.73 -8.05
N LEU A 66 5.33 -4.91 -9.04
CA LEU A 66 5.70 -5.56 -10.31
C LEU A 66 6.83 -4.83 -11.04
N ASP A 67 6.78 -3.50 -11.14
CA ASP A 67 7.85 -2.71 -11.75
C ASP A 67 9.19 -2.93 -11.04
N ARG A 68 9.17 -2.96 -9.69
CA ARG A 68 10.38 -3.24 -8.89
C ARG A 68 10.88 -4.66 -9.08
N LEU A 69 10.00 -5.64 -9.32
CA LEU A 69 10.41 -7.01 -9.64
C LEU A 69 11.05 -7.08 -11.03
N ILE A 70 10.48 -6.41 -12.03
CA ILE A 70 11.06 -6.33 -13.37
C ILE A 70 12.44 -5.68 -13.30
N MET A 71 12.57 -4.54 -12.61
CA MET A 71 13.86 -3.87 -12.37
C MET A 71 14.90 -4.82 -11.75
N LEU A 72 14.49 -5.65 -10.79
CA LEU A 72 15.36 -6.65 -10.17
C LEU A 72 15.83 -7.72 -11.16
N PHE A 73 14.95 -8.20 -12.03
CA PHE A 73 15.26 -9.27 -12.99
C PHE A 73 16.03 -8.78 -14.21
N THR A 74 15.84 -7.52 -14.61
CA THR A 74 16.48 -6.94 -15.80
C THR A 74 17.72 -6.11 -15.48
N ASP A 75 17.95 -5.78 -14.20
CA ASP A 75 18.98 -4.83 -13.75
C ASP A 75 18.87 -3.47 -14.45
N LEU A 76 17.62 -3.00 -14.63
CA LEU A 76 17.31 -1.72 -15.27
C LEU A 76 16.58 -0.79 -14.29
N GLY A 77 16.58 0.50 -14.59
CA GLY A 77 15.81 1.51 -13.87
C GLY A 77 14.32 1.50 -14.23
N ILE A 78 13.49 2.12 -13.39
CA ILE A 78 12.02 2.10 -13.52
C ILE A 78 11.49 2.67 -14.84
N ARG A 79 12.18 3.67 -15.42
CA ARG A 79 11.77 4.27 -16.71
C ARG A 79 12.03 3.34 -17.89
N GLU A 80 13.00 2.43 -17.76
CA GLU A 80 13.36 1.46 -18.79
C GLU A 80 12.48 0.21 -18.73
N THR A 81 11.80 -0.01 -17.59
CA THR A 81 10.88 -1.14 -17.38
C THR A 81 9.41 -0.82 -17.71
N ILE A 82 9.09 0.45 -17.96
CA ILE A 82 7.73 0.91 -18.32
C ILE A 82 7.73 1.36 -19.79
N LEU A 83 6.83 0.79 -20.60
CA LEU A 83 6.74 1.08 -22.05
C LEU A 83 6.56 2.56 -22.38
N PHE A 84 5.75 3.27 -21.58
CA PHE A 84 5.46 4.70 -21.74
C PHE A 84 5.54 5.37 -20.36
N PRO A 85 6.75 5.68 -19.85
CA PRO A 85 6.89 6.22 -18.51
C PRO A 85 6.39 7.67 -18.46
N LEU A 86 5.95 8.12 -17.28
CA LEU A 86 5.60 9.53 -17.09
C LEU A 86 6.84 10.40 -17.29
N MET A 87 6.78 11.24 -18.32
CA MET A 87 7.82 12.21 -18.66
C MET A 87 7.36 13.61 -18.27
N LYS A 88 8.32 14.48 -17.95
CA LYS A 88 8.03 15.91 -17.81
C LYS A 88 7.65 16.47 -19.18
N PRO A 89 6.53 17.21 -19.31
CA PRO A 89 6.18 17.85 -20.58
C PRO A 89 7.30 18.77 -21.07
N GLU A 90 7.52 18.81 -22.38
CA GLU A 90 8.35 19.84 -23.00
C GLU A 90 7.67 21.21 -22.80
N ARG A 91 8.49 22.23 -22.52
CA ARG A 91 8.01 23.62 -22.49
C ARG A 91 8.07 24.13 -23.93
N ASP A 92 6.96 24.67 -24.42
CA ASP A 92 6.96 25.47 -25.65
C ASP A 92 7.96 26.65 -25.56
#